data_AF-A0A5R9AM93-F1
#
_entry.id   AF-A0A5R9AM93-F1
#
_cell.length_a   1.000
_cell.length_b   1.000
_cell.length_c   1.000
_cell.angle_alpha   90.00
_cell.angle_beta   90.00
_cell.angle_gamma   90.00
#
_symmetry.space_group_name_H-M   'P 1'
#
loop_
_entity.id
_entity.type
_entity.pdbx_description
1 polymer ?
#
loop_
_entity_poly.entity_id
_entity_poly.type
_entity_poly.pdbx_seq_one_letter_code
_entity_poly.pdbx_strand_id
1 'polypeptide(L)'
;MSPCSSAPQFTELVSRFTEQPAFQHSKTLRAAGVWTGAQQTRLNVRHFEFTADEPYKVGGRDQGPTPMEYLAGAVNSCITVVIDQLAARQQLSVEDVQTYTLASQDTRGLAGTADVQPYAHAYRLQIVITTPERDEHTLRQFAARAEHICPAINLLRDANTGLKVLWSFTEQPHAEAAERLSNAALGYTETDHAPEPFLTVTDADLAPSVPA
;
A
#
# COMPACT_ATOMS: atom_id res chain seq x y z
N MET A 1 48.00 19.71 5.10
CA MET A 1 46.75 19.30 5.76
C MET A 1 45.67 19.25 4.70
N SER A 2 45.40 18.08 4.13
CA SER A 2 44.37 17.90 3.10
C SER A 2 43.03 17.64 3.79
N PRO A 3 41.93 18.29 3.37
CA PRO A 3 40.63 18.01 3.97
C PRO A 3 40.13 16.65 3.47
N CYS A 4 40.02 15.73 4.41
CA CYS A 4 39.22 14.53 4.28
C CYS A 4 37.75 14.99 4.26
N SER A 5 37.09 14.90 3.11
CA SER A 5 35.64 15.06 3.02
C SER A 5 35.09 13.79 2.39
N SER A 6 34.80 12.80 3.24
CA SER A 6 34.00 11.65 2.84
C SER A 6 32.56 12.13 2.69
N ALA A 7 32.13 12.36 1.45
CA ALA A 7 30.72 12.53 1.12
C ALA A 7 29.92 11.32 1.64
N PRO A 8 28.68 11.49 2.10
CA PRO A 8 27.81 10.38 2.46
C PRO A 8 27.67 9.45 1.25
N GLN A 9 27.99 8.17 1.45
CA GLN A 9 27.74 7.14 0.44
C GLN A 9 26.22 6.97 0.33
N PHE A 10 25.62 7.65 -0.65
CA PHE A 10 24.31 7.27 -1.14
C PHE A 10 24.47 5.85 -1.69
N THR A 11 23.91 4.87 -0.98
CA THR A 11 23.74 3.53 -1.53
C THR A 11 22.95 3.72 -2.82
N GLU A 12 23.57 3.46 -3.98
CA GLU A 12 22.83 3.47 -5.24
C GLU A 12 21.64 2.53 -5.07
N LEU A 13 20.44 3.09 -5.15
CA LEU A 13 19.21 2.31 -5.13
C LEU A 13 19.24 1.43 -6.37
N VAL A 14 19.65 0.17 -6.19
CA VAL A 14 19.55 -0.84 -7.23
C VAL A 14 18.07 -0.98 -7.57
N SER A 15 17.72 -0.65 -8.81
CA SER A 15 16.36 -0.78 -9.32
C SER A 15 15.86 -2.21 -9.09
N ARG A 16 14.63 -2.35 -8.58
CA ARG A 16 13.95 -3.65 -8.48
C ARG A 16 13.54 -4.23 -9.86
N PHE A 17 13.69 -3.43 -10.91
CA PHE A 17 13.36 -3.79 -12.29
C PHE A 17 14.58 -3.73 -13.20
N THR A 18 14.68 -4.72 -14.10
CA THR A 18 15.80 -4.88 -15.03
C THR A 18 15.63 -4.11 -16.35
N GLU A 19 14.43 -3.63 -16.64
CA GLU A 19 14.06 -2.96 -17.89
C GLU A 19 13.49 -1.56 -17.64
N GLN A 20 13.57 -0.70 -18.65
CA GLN A 20 13.03 0.65 -18.62
C GLN A 20 11.61 0.71 -19.19
N PRO A 21 10.73 1.60 -18.68
CA PRO A 21 9.39 1.77 -19.23
C PRO A 21 9.42 2.33 -20.66
N ALA A 22 8.52 1.84 -21.51
CA ALA A 22 8.40 2.27 -22.91
C ALA A 22 7.02 2.90 -23.19
N PHE A 23 7.02 4.11 -23.75
CA PHE A 23 5.79 4.88 -24.02
C PHE A 23 4.74 4.12 -24.85
N GLN A 24 5.15 3.29 -25.80
CA GLN A 24 4.24 2.50 -26.64
C GLN A 24 3.42 1.44 -25.87
N HIS A 25 3.87 1.05 -24.67
CA HIS A 25 3.19 0.09 -23.79
C HIS A 25 2.49 0.77 -22.61
N SER A 26 2.44 2.11 -22.59
CA SER A 26 1.87 2.88 -21.49
C SER A 26 0.40 3.18 -21.69
N LYS A 27 -0.38 3.07 -20.61
CA LYS A 27 -1.70 3.72 -20.53
C LYS A 27 -1.53 5.16 -20.02
N THR A 28 -2.32 6.09 -20.54
CA THR A 28 -2.37 7.46 -20.00
C THR A 28 -3.47 7.59 -18.97
N LEU A 29 -3.11 8.05 -17.77
CA LEU A 29 -4.07 8.42 -16.73
C LEU A 29 -4.41 9.91 -16.88
N ARG A 30 -5.70 10.25 -16.83
CA ARG A 30 -6.18 11.64 -16.87
C ARG A 30 -7.14 11.86 -15.71
N ALA A 31 -6.84 12.86 -14.90
CA ALA A 31 -7.67 13.31 -13.79
C ALA A 31 -7.72 14.84 -13.83
N ALA A 32 -8.88 15.42 -13.59
CA ALA A 32 -9.07 16.85 -13.45
C ALA A 32 -9.55 17.17 -12.03
N GLY A 33 -9.16 18.34 -11.51
CA GLY A 33 -9.55 18.82 -10.20
C GLY A 33 -9.96 20.29 -10.27
N VAL A 34 -11.06 20.63 -9.60
CA VAL A 34 -11.54 22.00 -9.42
C VAL A 34 -11.64 22.29 -7.94
N TRP A 35 -10.92 23.31 -7.48
CA TRP A 35 -11.03 23.80 -6.11
C TRP A 35 -12.42 24.42 -5.87
N THR A 36 -13.08 24.01 -4.79
CA THR A 36 -14.44 24.47 -4.43
C THR A 36 -14.45 25.33 -3.16
N GLY A 37 -13.28 25.86 -2.76
CA GLY A 37 -13.12 26.58 -1.50
C GLY A 37 -12.91 25.64 -0.31
N ALA A 38 -12.40 26.20 0.79
CA ALA A 38 -12.21 25.49 2.08
C ALA A 38 -11.51 24.12 1.90
N GLN A 39 -10.32 24.12 1.28
CA GLN A 39 -9.47 22.92 1.09
C GLN A 39 -10.12 21.75 0.34
N GLN A 40 -11.28 21.94 -0.25
CA GLN A 40 -12.01 20.91 -0.98
C GLN A 40 -11.73 20.98 -2.49
N THR A 41 -11.65 19.81 -3.11
CA THR A 41 -11.49 19.63 -4.56
C THR A 41 -12.53 18.67 -5.09
N ARG A 42 -13.28 19.08 -6.12
CA ARG A 42 -14.09 18.16 -6.94
C ARG A 42 -13.20 17.56 -8.02
N LEU A 43 -13.16 16.23 -8.10
CA LEU A 43 -12.32 15.46 -8.99
C LEU A 43 -13.16 14.78 -10.07
N ASN A 44 -12.65 14.77 -11.30
CA ASN A 44 -13.25 14.11 -12.45
C ASN A 44 -12.23 13.15 -13.08
N VAL A 45 -12.57 11.86 -13.15
CA VAL A 45 -11.76 10.82 -13.82
C VAL A 45 -12.68 10.02 -14.73
N ARG A 46 -12.48 10.14 -16.05
CA ARG A 46 -13.44 9.64 -17.06
C ARG A 46 -14.85 10.24 -16.77
N HIS A 47 -15.83 9.41 -16.45
CA HIS A 47 -17.19 9.81 -16.09
C HIS A 47 -17.46 9.74 -14.57
N PHE A 48 -16.45 9.41 -13.77
CA PHE A 48 -16.57 9.35 -12.31
C PHE A 48 -16.28 10.73 -11.71
N GLU A 49 -17.11 11.12 -10.75
CA GLU A 49 -16.92 12.31 -9.93
C GLU A 49 -16.80 11.92 -8.47
N PHE A 50 -15.86 12.54 -7.77
CA PHE A 50 -15.65 12.34 -6.35
C PHE A 50 -15.04 13.59 -5.71
N THR A 51 -15.17 13.70 -4.40
CA THR A 51 -14.69 14.86 -3.64
C THR A 51 -13.51 14.43 -2.78
N ALA A 52 -12.40 15.16 -2.87
CA ALA A 52 -11.38 15.18 -1.84
C ALA A 52 -11.56 16.43 -0.97
N ASP A 53 -11.54 16.25 0.34
CA ASP A 53 -11.79 17.30 1.32
C ASP A 53 -10.91 17.10 2.54
N GLU A 54 -10.87 18.08 3.42
CA GLU A 54 -10.15 18.00 4.68
C GLU A 54 -11.13 18.01 5.87
N PRO A 55 -10.76 17.45 7.03
CA PRO A 55 -11.58 17.54 8.23
C PRO A 55 -11.86 18.98 8.65
N TYR A 56 -12.99 19.20 9.33
CA TYR A 56 -13.36 20.53 9.87
C TYR A 56 -12.25 21.18 10.69
N LYS A 57 -11.54 20.39 11.51
CA LYS A 57 -10.47 20.88 12.42
C LYS A 57 -9.27 21.50 11.70
N VAL A 58 -9.06 21.20 10.42
CA VAL A 58 -7.98 21.77 9.61
C VAL A 58 -8.50 22.76 8.56
N GLY A 59 -9.82 23.02 8.51
CA GLY A 59 -10.42 24.05 7.66
C GLY A 59 -11.12 23.53 6.40
N GLY A 60 -11.32 22.22 6.28
CA GLY A 60 -12.18 21.63 5.26
C GLY A 60 -13.63 21.49 5.69
N ARG A 61 -14.41 20.70 4.94
CA ARG A 61 -15.84 20.47 5.22
C ARG A 61 -16.18 19.02 5.54
N ASP A 62 -15.19 18.13 5.61
CA ASP A 62 -15.38 16.71 5.94
C ASP A 62 -16.42 16.01 5.03
N GLN A 63 -16.49 16.41 3.75
CA GLN A 63 -17.45 15.87 2.76
C GLN A 63 -16.86 14.78 1.86
N GLY A 64 -15.62 14.37 2.14
CA GLY A 64 -14.91 13.31 1.45
C GLY A 64 -13.58 13.03 2.14
N PRO A 65 -12.92 11.91 1.83
CA PRO A 65 -11.60 11.61 2.34
C PRO A 65 -10.58 12.70 1.98
N THR A 66 -9.55 12.81 2.80
CA THR A 66 -8.36 13.61 2.47
C THR A 66 -7.66 13.07 1.23
N PRO A 67 -6.91 13.91 0.50
CA PRO A 67 -6.09 13.44 -0.62
C PRO A 67 -5.15 12.29 -0.21
N MET A 68 -4.63 12.31 1.02
CA MET A 68 -3.72 11.28 1.52
C MET A 68 -4.46 9.99 1.93
N GLU A 69 -5.69 10.08 2.43
CA GLU A 69 -6.55 8.90 2.64
C GLU A 69 -6.99 8.27 1.31
N TYR A 70 -7.25 9.09 0.26
CA TYR A 70 -7.45 8.57 -1.09
C TYR A 70 -6.23 7.81 -1.60
N LEU A 71 -5.01 8.29 -1.34
CA LEU A 71 -3.80 7.58 -1.71
C LEU A 71 -3.69 6.23 -0.98
N ALA A 72 -4.00 6.20 0.33
CA ALA A 72 -4.04 4.97 1.11
C ALA A 72 -5.08 3.96 0.58
N GLY A 73 -6.30 4.43 0.29
CA GLY A 73 -7.33 3.62 -0.35
C GLY A 73 -6.95 3.15 -1.76
N ALA A 74 -6.25 3.99 -2.53
CA ALA A 74 -5.76 3.63 -3.85
C ALA A 74 -4.73 2.49 -3.78
N VAL A 75 -3.85 2.47 -2.79
CA VAL A 75 -2.89 1.38 -2.55
C VAL A 75 -3.61 0.07 -2.28
N ASN A 76 -4.61 0.08 -1.39
CA ASN A 76 -5.48 -1.07 -1.12
C ASN A 76 -6.12 -1.58 -2.43
N SER A 77 -6.78 -0.69 -3.17
CA SER A 77 -7.46 -1.08 -4.43
C SER A 77 -6.48 -1.61 -5.49
N CYS A 78 -5.27 -1.07 -5.53
CA CYS A 78 -4.27 -1.44 -6.53
C CYS A 78 -3.78 -2.88 -6.30
N ILE A 79 -3.47 -3.25 -5.05
CA ILE A 79 -3.05 -4.62 -4.75
C ILE A 79 -4.21 -5.61 -4.90
N THR A 80 -5.45 -5.23 -4.56
CA THR A 80 -6.63 -6.10 -4.78
C THR A 80 -6.82 -6.42 -6.26
N VAL A 81 -6.70 -5.44 -7.17
CA VAL A 81 -6.77 -5.68 -8.61
C VAL A 81 -5.65 -6.61 -9.08
N VAL A 82 -4.44 -6.46 -8.52
CA VAL A 82 -3.30 -7.32 -8.85
C VAL A 82 -3.55 -8.76 -8.39
N ILE A 83 -4.03 -8.95 -7.16
CA ILE A 83 -4.37 -10.26 -6.58
C ILE A 83 -5.42 -10.96 -7.45
N ASP A 84 -6.52 -10.29 -7.78
CA ASP A 84 -7.59 -10.83 -8.63
C ASP A 84 -7.06 -11.30 -9.99
N GLN A 85 -6.32 -10.44 -10.69
CA GLN A 85 -5.73 -10.79 -11.99
C GLN A 85 -4.70 -11.91 -11.90
N LEU A 86 -3.87 -11.92 -10.84
CA LEU A 86 -2.83 -12.92 -10.67
C LEU A 86 -3.43 -14.28 -10.31
N ALA A 87 -4.45 -14.31 -9.45
CA ALA A 87 -5.15 -15.52 -9.05
C ALA A 87 -5.80 -16.19 -10.27
N ALA A 88 -6.46 -15.40 -11.13
CA ALA A 88 -7.01 -15.89 -12.39
C ALA A 88 -5.95 -16.47 -13.34
N ARG A 89 -4.79 -15.82 -13.47
CA ARG A 89 -3.69 -16.29 -14.34
C ARG A 89 -3.03 -17.57 -13.82
N GLN A 90 -2.90 -17.71 -12.51
CA GLN A 90 -2.26 -18.86 -11.85
C GLN A 90 -3.25 -19.96 -11.48
N GLN A 91 -4.56 -19.76 -11.72
CA GLN A 91 -5.63 -20.67 -11.32
C GLN A 91 -5.65 -20.95 -9.80
N LEU A 92 -5.23 -19.97 -9.00
CA LEU A 92 -5.28 -20.03 -7.54
C LEU A 92 -6.72 -19.74 -7.08
N SER A 93 -7.31 -20.65 -6.31
CA SER A 93 -8.63 -20.44 -5.73
C SER A 93 -8.55 -19.40 -4.61
N VAL A 94 -9.18 -18.25 -4.80
CA VAL A 94 -9.27 -17.18 -3.78
C VAL A 94 -10.75 -16.92 -3.51
N GLU A 95 -11.15 -17.10 -2.26
CA GLU A 95 -12.55 -16.97 -1.83
C GLU A 95 -12.87 -15.58 -1.30
N ASP A 96 -11.88 -14.90 -0.71
CA ASP A 96 -12.01 -13.56 -0.17
C ASP A 96 -10.65 -12.85 -0.13
N VAL A 97 -10.67 -11.52 -0.31
CA VAL A 97 -9.49 -10.65 -0.27
C VAL A 97 -9.84 -9.41 0.55
N GLN A 98 -9.10 -9.20 1.64
CA GLN A 98 -9.25 -8.01 2.47
C GLN A 98 -7.92 -7.28 2.61
N THR A 99 -7.97 -5.96 2.58
CA THR A 99 -6.80 -5.10 2.69
C THR A 99 -7.07 -3.99 3.69
N TYR A 100 -6.08 -3.69 4.52
CA TYR A 100 -6.14 -2.59 5.48
C TYR A 100 -4.80 -1.86 5.51
N THR A 101 -4.87 -0.52 5.55
CA THR A 101 -3.68 0.33 5.57
C THR A 101 -3.66 1.14 6.86
N LEU A 102 -2.49 1.24 7.48
CA LEU A 102 -2.17 2.24 8.48
C LEU A 102 -0.94 3.02 8.02
N ALA A 103 -1.03 4.34 7.98
CA ALA A 103 0.06 5.20 7.57
C ALA A 103 0.16 6.42 8.49
N SER A 104 1.40 6.79 8.83
CA SER A 104 1.70 7.95 9.69
C SER A 104 2.44 9.01 8.90
N GLN A 105 1.97 10.25 8.98
CA GLN A 105 2.53 11.43 8.32
C GLN A 105 2.86 12.51 9.36
N ASP A 106 3.99 13.21 9.18
CA ASP A 106 4.33 14.37 9.99
C ASP A 106 3.74 15.64 9.35
N THR A 107 2.69 16.19 9.97
CA THR A 107 1.95 17.34 9.43
C THR A 107 2.76 18.64 9.47
N ARG A 108 3.88 18.70 10.22
CA ARG A 108 4.77 19.86 10.23
C ARG A 108 5.42 20.13 8.89
N GLY A 109 5.65 19.08 8.10
CA GLY A 109 6.19 19.21 6.74
C GLY A 109 5.26 20.03 5.84
N LEU A 110 3.97 19.69 5.81
CA LEU A 110 2.97 20.47 5.06
C LEU A 110 2.77 21.88 5.66
N ALA A 111 2.76 21.99 6.99
CA ALA A 111 2.60 23.27 7.67
C ALA A 111 3.82 24.21 7.53
N GLY A 112 4.95 23.72 7.00
CA GLY A 112 6.19 24.48 6.88
C GLY A 112 6.85 24.82 8.22
N THR A 113 6.48 24.13 9.30
CA THR A 113 7.06 24.35 10.65
C THR A 113 8.26 23.46 10.95
N ALA A 114 8.52 22.46 10.10
CA ALA A 114 9.74 21.67 10.08
C ALA A 114 10.05 21.23 8.65
N ASP A 115 11.34 21.13 8.30
CA ASP A 115 11.81 20.56 7.02
C ASP A 115 11.93 19.04 7.13
N VAL A 116 10.79 18.36 7.08
CA VAL A 116 10.65 16.90 7.17
C VAL A 116 9.91 16.37 5.96
N GLN A 117 10.04 15.08 5.66
CA GLN A 117 9.25 14.46 4.59
C GLN A 117 7.74 14.66 4.85
N PRO A 118 6.98 15.27 3.93
CA PRO A 118 5.60 15.66 4.19
C PRO A 118 4.59 14.55 3.89
N TYR A 119 5.04 13.36 3.53
CA TYR A 119 4.23 12.17 3.25
C TYR A 119 4.44 11.08 4.32
N ALA A 120 3.89 9.89 4.10
CA ALA A 120 3.98 8.79 5.06
C ALA A 120 5.43 8.35 5.33
N HIS A 121 5.82 8.29 6.61
CA HIS A 121 7.14 7.84 7.05
C HIS A 121 7.11 6.49 7.78
N ALA A 122 5.91 6.01 8.09
CA ALA A 122 5.65 4.64 8.50
C ALA A 122 4.38 4.19 7.80
N TYR A 123 4.45 3.07 7.10
CA TYR A 123 3.34 2.56 6.30
C TYR A 123 3.19 1.06 6.50
N ARG A 124 2.00 0.61 6.83
CA ARG A 124 1.64 -0.79 7.01
C ARG A 124 0.48 -1.13 6.08
N LEU A 125 0.67 -2.13 5.23
CA LEU A 125 -0.38 -2.72 4.40
C LEU A 125 -0.61 -4.16 4.85
N GLN A 126 -1.73 -4.43 5.50
CA GLN A 126 -2.17 -5.79 5.84
C GLN A 126 -3.07 -6.31 4.72
N ILE A 127 -2.76 -7.52 4.24
CA ILE A 127 -3.48 -8.26 3.21
C ILE A 127 -3.90 -9.60 3.81
N VAL A 128 -5.16 -9.96 3.65
CA VAL A 128 -5.69 -11.26 4.04
C VAL A 128 -6.29 -11.93 2.81
N ILE A 129 -5.90 -13.18 2.57
CA ILE A 129 -6.40 -14.03 1.50
C ILE A 129 -7.08 -15.24 2.13
N THR A 130 -8.38 -15.43 1.84
CA THR A 130 -9.04 -16.70 2.16
C THR A 130 -8.91 -17.63 0.97
N THR A 131 -8.42 -18.85 1.21
CA THR A 131 -8.17 -19.82 0.15
C THR A 131 -8.17 -21.26 0.71
N PRO A 132 -8.65 -22.25 -0.07
CA PRO A 132 -8.45 -23.66 0.25
C PRO A 132 -7.04 -24.16 -0.08
N GLU A 133 -6.21 -23.38 -0.77
CA GLU A 133 -4.82 -23.74 -1.05
C GLU A 133 -4.01 -23.85 0.27
N ARG A 134 -3.17 -24.88 0.35
CA ARG A 134 -2.36 -25.21 1.54
C ARG A 134 -0.88 -25.36 1.23
N ASP A 135 -0.48 -25.37 -0.04
CA ASP A 135 0.93 -25.34 -0.39
C ASP A 135 1.54 -23.96 -0.09
N GLU A 136 2.29 -23.88 1.01
CA GLU A 136 2.97 -22.64 1.42
C GLU A 136 3.91 -22.10 0.35
N HIS A 137 4.53 -22.96 -0.47
CA HIS A 137 5.43 -22.51 -1.51
C HIS A 137 4.68 -21.71 -2.58
N THR A 138 3.57 -22.26 -3.09
CA THR A 138 2.66 -21.58 -4.01
C THR A 138 2.17 -20.26 -3.44
N LEU A 139 1.72 -20.24 -2.17
CA LEU A 139 1.20 -19.01 -1.54
C LEU A 139 2.27 -17.93 -1.35
N ARG A 140 3.50 -18.31 -0.98
CA ARG A 140 4.64 -17.38 -0.88
C ARG A 140 5.02 -16.81 -2.24
N GLN A 141 5.08 -17.64 -3.28
CA GLN A 141 5.35 -17.20 -4.65
C GLN A 141 4.25 -16.27 -5.17
N PHE A 142 2.99 -16.57 -4.87
CA PHE A 142 1.85 -15.72 -5.20
C PHE A 142 1.99 -14.33 -4.57
N ALA A 143 2.24 -14.27 -3.25
CA ALA A 143 2.43 -13.02 -2.52
C ALA A 143 3.61 -12.21 -3.06
N ALA A 144 4.76 -12.86 -3.27
CA ALA A 144 5.95 -12.21 -3.83
C ALA A 144 5.68 -11.65 -5.23
N ARG A 145 5.04 -12.45 -6.11
CA ARG A 145 4.72 -11.99 -7.46
C ARG A 145 3.71 -10.86 -7.48
N ALA A 146 2.70 -10.89 -6.59
CA ALA A 146 1.71 -9.82 -6.45
C ALA A 146 2.37 -8.51 -6.01
N GLU A 147 3.24 -8.54 -5.01
CA GLU A 147 4.04 -7.37 -4.61
C GLU A 147 4.90 -6.85 -5.75
N HIS A 148 5.61 -7.74 -6.43
CA HIS A 148 6.55 -7.40 -7.50
C HIS A 148 5.89 -6.61 -8.64
N ILE A 149 4.67 -7.01 -9.03
CA ILE A 149 3.97 -6.37 -10.16
C ILE A 149 3.02 -5.26 -9.74
N CYS A 150 2.82 -5.02 -8.44
CA CYS A 150 1.90 -3.99 -7.96
C CYS A 150 2.50 -2.59 -8.12
N PRO A 151 1.89 -1.70 -8.94
CA PRO A 151 2.41 -0.35 -9.14
C PRO A 151 2.46 0.48 -7.85
N ALA A 152 1.42 0.40 -7.00
CA ALA A 152 1.32 1.22 -5.80
C ALA A 152 2.34 0.80 -4.73
N ILE A 153 2.53 -0.50 -4.49
CA ILE A 153 3.55 -1.01 -3.55
C ILE A 153 4.95 -0.58 -3.99
N ASN A 154 5.26 -0.71 -5.27
CA ASN A 154 6.58 -0.33 -5.77
C ASN A 154 6.82 1.19 -5.72
N LEU A 155 5.79 2.00 -6.02
CA LEU A 155 5.88 3.46 -5.83
C LEU A 155 6.19 3.82 -4.38
N LEU A 156 5.49 3.20 -3.41
CA LEU A 156 5.70 3.46 -1.98
C LEU A 156 7.08 3.01 -1.48
N ARG A 157 7.61 1.91 -2.02
CA ARG A 157 8.97 1.44 -1.73
C ARG A 157 10.02 2.42 -2.26
N ASP A 158 9.85 2.90 -3.50
CA ASP A 158 10.79 3.86 -4.11
C ASP A 158 10.74 5.23 -3.43
N ALA A 159 9.57 5.64 -2.94
CA ALA A 159 9.41 6.85 -2.12
C ALA A 159 9.95 6.70 -0.68
N ASN A 160 10.45 5.50 -0.32
CA ASN A 160 11.02 5.19 1.00
C ASN A 160 10.08 5.51 2.18
N THR A 161 8.82 5.13 2.05
CA THR A 161 7.75 5.42 3.03
C THR A 161 7.78 4.56 4.31
N GLY A 162 8.79 3.69 4.45
CA GLY A 162 8.83 2.69 5.52
C GLY A 162 7.75 1.60 5.37
N LEU A 163 7.32 1.32 4.14
CA LEU A 163 6.30 0.32 3.84
C LEU A 163 6.67 -1.07 4.34
N LYS A 164 5.78 -1.67 5.11
CA LYS A 164 5.71 -3.11 5.39
C LYS A 164 4.44 -3.71 4.80
N VAL A 165 4.60 -4.75 3.98
CA VAL A 165 3.48 -5.52 3.42
C VAL A 165 3.36 -6.82 4.20
N LEU A 166 2.18 -7.07 4.79
CA LEU A 166 1.92 -8.26 5.59
C LEU A 166 0.82 -9.08 4.96
N TRP A 167 1.13 -10.31 4.64
CA TRP A 167 0.20 -11.30 4.12
C TRP A 167 -0.23 -12.24 5.23
N SER A 168 -1.50 -12.60 5.22
CA SER A 168 -2.08 -13.60 6.08
C SER A 168 -3.04 -14.45 5.26
N PHE A 169 -2.88 -15.77 5.33
CA PHE A 169 -3.73 -16.72 4.62
C PHE A 169 -4.62 -17.45 5.62
N THR A 170 -5.91 -17.48 5.34
CA THR A 170 -6.95 -18.00 6.24
C THR A 170 -7.79 -19.08 5.55
N GLU A 171 -8.26 -20.05 6.32
CA GLU A 171 -9.10 -21.13 5.80
C GLU A 171 -10.55 -20.70 5.56
N GLN A 172 -11.06 -19.78 6.38
CA GLN A 172 -12.44 -19.31 6.30
C GLN A 172 -12.48 -17.78 6.25
N PRO A 173 -13.45 -17.19 5.54
CA PRO A 173 -13.62 -15.75 5.54
C PRO A 173 -13.97 -15.25 6.94
N HIS A 174 -13.45 -14.07 7.29
CA HIS A 174 -13.75 -13.41 8.55
C HIS A 174 -13.98 -11.92 8.30
N ALA A 175 -15.03 -11.33 8.87
CA ALA A 175 -15.31 -9.90 8.68
C ALA A 175 -14.14 -9.03 9.18
N GLU A 176 -13.72 -8.06 8.36
CA GLU A 176 -12.68 -7.09 8.71
C GLU A 176 -11.35 -7.74 9.12
N ALA A 177 -11.04 -8.92 8.58
CA ALA A 177 -9.88 -9.72 8.94
C ALA A 177 -8.57 -8.92 8.89
N ALA A 178 -8.37 -8.14 7.82
CA ALA A 178 -7.15 -7.35 7.64
C ALA A 178 -7.04 -6.23 8.68
N GLU A 179 -8.12 -5.54 8.98
CA GLU A 179 -8.14 -4.50 10.00
C GLU A 179 -7.90 -5.09 11.39
N ARG A 180 -8.61 -6.17 11.74
CA ARG A 180 -8.49 -6.83 13.04
C ARG A 180 -7.08 -7.38 13.29
N LEU A 181 -6.49 -8.06 12.31
CA LEU A 181 -5.11 -8.55 12.41
C LEU A 181 -4.10 -7.41 12.56
N SER A 182 -4.27 -6.34 11.77
CA SER A 182 -3.39 -5.18 11.85
C SER A 182 -3.49 -4.47 13.20
N ASN A 183 -4.71 -4.29 13.71
CA ASN A 183 -4.97 -3.62 14.97
C ASN A 183 -4.49 -4.45 16.16
N ALA A 184 -4.68 -5.78 16.13
CA ALA A 184 -4.20 -6.71 17.15
C ALA A 184 -2.67 -6.69 17.25
N ALA A 185 -1.97 -6.71 16.11
CA ALA A 185 -0.51 -6.65 16.05
C ALA A 185 0.07 -5.35 16.62
N LEU A 186 -0.73 -4.28 16.72
CA LEU A 186 -0.34 -2.98 17.27
C LEU A 186 -0.88 -2.73 18.69
N GLY A 187 -1.59 -3.70 19.28
CA GLY A 187 -2.12 -3.59 20.64
C GLY A 187 -3.34 -2.67 20.78
N TYR A 188 -4.08 -2.40 19.70
CA TYR A 188 -5.36 -1.70 19.80
C TYR A 188 -6.41 -2.60 20.47
N THR A 189 -7.20 -2.03 21.39
CA THR A 189 -7.86 -2.76 22.49
C THR A 189 -9.19 -3.43 22.15
N GLU A 190 -9.68 -3.30 20.91
CA GLU A 190 -10.96 -3.88 20.45
C GLU A 190 -10.77 -5.07 19.48
N THR A 191 -9.71 -5.87 19.66
CA THR A 191 -9.36 -6.95 18.73
C THR A 191 -9.68 -8.35 19.25
N ASP A 192 -10.63 -8.48 20.16
CA ASP A 192 -11.26 -9.77 20.41
C ASP A 192 -11.76 -10.29 19.05
N HIS A 193 -11.37 -11.50 18.66
CA HIS A 193 -11.75 -12.17 17.41
C HIS A 193 -10.98 -11.80 16.13
N ALA A 194 -9.68 -11.49 16.17
CA ALA A 194 -8.88 -11.59 14.95
C ALA A 194 -8.83 -13.06 14.45
N PRO A 195 -8.94 -13.33 13.14
CA PRO A 195 -8.82 -14.69 12.62
C PRO A 195 -7.40 -15.22 12.85
N GLU A 196 -7.25 -16.54 12.95
CA GLU A 196 -5.93 -17.19 13.03
C GLU A 196 -5.47 -17.58 11.62
N PRO A 197 -4.43 -16.93 11.05
CA PRO A 197 -3.91 -17.31 9.75
C PRO A 197 -3.11 -18.61 9.86
N PHE A 198 -3.27 -19.52 8.91
CA PHE A 198 -2.43 -20.72 8.84
C PHE A 198 -1.05 -20.42 8.23
N LEU A 199 -0.90 -19.31 7.51
CA LEU A 199 0.36 -18.83 6.97
C LEU A 199 0.41 -17.29 7.04
N THR A 200 1.56 -16.76 7.45
CA THR A 200 1.86 -15.32 7.35
C THR A 200 3.19 -15.08 6.64
N VAL A 201 3.26 -14.02 5.84
CA VAL A 201 4.48 -13.60 5.12
C VAL A 201 4.63 -12.10 5.26
N THR A 202 5.84 -11.60 5.49
CA THR A 202 6.12 -10.15 5.50
C THR A 202 7.09 -9.83 4.37
N ASP A 203 6.76 -8.79 3.60
CA ASP A 203 7.54 -8.31 2.45
C ASP A 203 8.00 -9.45 1.54
N ALA A 204 7.03 -10.16 0.95
CA ALA A 204 7.22 -11.42 0.25
C ALA A 204 8.20 -11.32 -0.93
N ASP A 205 8.25 -10.17 -1.63
CA ASP A 205 9.18 -9.90 -2.73
C ASP A 205 10.56 -9.40 -2.27
N LEU A 206 10.75 -9.17 -0.97
CA LEU A 206 12.03 -8.80 -0.36
C LEU A 206 12.64 -9.94 0.48
N ALA A 207 11.89 -11.00 0.75
CA ALA A 207 12.39 -12.18 1.44
C ALA A 207 13.45 -12.90 0.57
N PRO A 208 14.56 -13.40 1.16
CA PRO A 208 15.53 -14.18 0.40
C PRO A 208 14.83 -15.39 -0.23
N SER A 209 15.01 -15.58 -1.54
CA SER A 209 14.41 -16.69 -2.29
C SER A 209 14.69 -18.01 -1.59
N VAL A 210 13.66 -18.73 -1.17
CA VAL A 210 13.80 -20.11 -0.68
C VAL A 210 14.33 -20.94 -1.86
N PRO A 211 15.50 -21.59 -1.76
CA PRO A 211 15.98 -22.45 -2.82
C PRO A 211 14.98 -23.61 -3.03
N ALA A 212 14.76 -23.94 -4.31
CA ALA A 212 13.91 -25.04 -4.74
C ALA A 212 14.37 -26.41 -4.20
#